data_AF-A0A9P1NX04-F1
#
_entry.id   AF-A0A9P1NX04-F1
#
_cell.length_a   1.000
_cell.length_b   1.000
_cell.length_c   1.000
_cell.angle_alpha   90.00
_cell.angle_beta   90.00
_cell.angle_gamma   90.00
#
_symmetry.space_group_name_H-M   'P 1'
#
loop_
_entity.id
_entity.type
_entity.pdbx_description
1 polymer ?
#
loop_
_entity_poly.entity_id
_entity_poly.type
_entity_poly.pdbx_seq_one_letter_code
_entity_poly.pdbx_strand_id
1 'polypeptide(L)'
;MNEVVILGLMVSSLGVEAVLAGSWLCQLQDEQQQEYEEEEEILTHYDSDNPNTTTIASSQSQISSPNHQDWEYKIVRAQRDLFRNPKTFEKLCQEEAIAGWVMVEKLDDRRIRFRRPSNYQPSQSDQVALIDPYRSSYGSSFNLMGLLTGFAFLIAIILPAYLGYILVSTTLNTRLPELPITPEITEDNESEDIEIPR
;
A
#
# COMPACT_ATOMS: atom_id res chain seq x y z
N MET A 1 -1.50 39.02 22.89
CA MET A 1 -2.53 38.35 22.05
C MET A 1 -1.94 37.14 21.32
N ASN A 2 -0.76 37.32 20.72
CA ASN A 2 0.18 36.34 20.20
C ASN A 2 0.45 35.09 21.08
N GLU A 3 0.64 35.20 22.40
CA GLU A 3 0.92 34.01 23.25
C GLU A 3 -0.24 33.01 23.35
N VAL A 4 -1.48 33.50 23.40
CA VAL A 4 -2.68 32.65 23.46
C VAL A 4 -2.86 31.89 22.14
N VAL A 5 -2.49 32.51 21.02
CA VAL A 5 -2.48 31.87 19.70
C VAL A 5 -1.43 30.76 19.64
N ILE A 6 -0.22 31.00 20.17
CA ILE A 6 0.87 30.00 20.18
C ILE A 6 0.51 28.80 21.06
N LEU A 7 -0.05 29.03 22.25
CA LEU A 7 -0.47 27.96 23.16
C LEU A 7 -1.64 27.16 22.59
N GLY A 8 -2.62 27.82 21.94
CA GLY A 8 -3.70 27.13 21.24
C GLY A 8 -3.21 26.24 20.11
N LEU A 9 -2.20 26.71 19.35
CA LEU A 9 -1.60 25.96 18.25
C LEU A 9 -0.90 24.68 18.75
N MET A 10 -0.14 24.79 19.85
CA MET A 10 0.53 23.64 20.49
C MET A 10 -0.43 22.59 21.06
N VAL A 11 -1.53 23.04 21.68
CA VAL A 11 -2.54 22.10 22.21
C VAL A 11 -3.29 21.40 21.08
N SER A 12 -3.53 22.09 19.97
CA SER A 12 -4.19 21.49 18.80
C SER A 12 -3.31 20.46 18.08
N SER A 13 -2.00 20.68 17.98
CA SER A 13 -1.11 19.70 17.35
C SER A 13 -1.00 18.41 18.16
N LEU A 14 -0.96 18.51 19.49
CA LEU A 14 -0.86 17.35 20.37
C LEU A 14 -2.11 16.46 20.31
N GLY A 15 -3.29 17.05 20.16
CA GLY A 15 -4.54 16.32 19.98
C GLY A 15 -4.60 15.56 18.66
N VAL A 16 -4.12 16.17 17.57
CA VAL A 16 -4.09 15.55 16.24
C VAL A 16 -3.07 14.40 16.21
N GLU A 17 -1.89 14.58 16.80
CA GLU A 17 -0.87 13.52 16.88
C GLU A 17 -1.37 12.32 17.70
N ALA A 18 -2.07 12.54 18.81
CA ALA A 18 -2.62 11.45 19.62
C ALA A 18 -3.67 10.62 18.87
N VAL A 19 -4.56 11.26 18.09
CA VAL A 19 -5.56 10.57 17.28
C VAL A 19 -4.90 9.80 16.13
N LEU A 20 -3.89 10.37 15.48
CA LEU A 20 -3.14 9.69 14.42
C LEU A 20 -2.36 8.49 14.97
N ALA A 21 -1.69 8.64 16.10
CA ALA A 21 -0.96 7.55 16.76
C ALA A 21 -1.90 6.43 17.22
N GLY A 22 -3.06 6.79 17.80
CA GLY A 22 -4.08 5.82 18.20
C GLY A 22 -4.67 5.08 17.00
N SER A 23 -4.97 5.78 15.91
CA SER A 23 -5.50 5.17 14.69
C SER A 23 -4.48 4.22 14.04
N TRP A 24 -3.19 4.60 14.01
CA TRP A 24 -2.13 3.72 13.52
C TRP A 24 -2.02 2.46 14.38
N LEU A 25 -2.02 2.59 15.70
CA LEU A 25 -1.87 1.45 16.60
C LEU A 25 -3.00 0.42 16.46
N CYS A 26 -4.25 0.88 16.33
CA CYS A 26 -5.38 -0.02 16.09
C CYS A 26 -5.28 -0.73 14.73
N GLN A 27 -4.83 -0.02 13.70
CA GLN A 27 -4.73 -0.57 12.35
C GLN A 27 -3.61 -1.61 12.23
N LEU A 28 -2.51 -1.43 12.98
CA LEU A 28 -1.43 -2.40 13.05
C LEU A 28 -1.85 -3.73 13.70
N GLN A 29 -2.79 -3.68 14.66
CA GLN A 29 -3.30 -4.87 15.35
C GLN A 29 -4.20 -5.71 14.45
N ASP A 30 -4.96 -5.07 13.56
CA ASP A 30 -5.90 -5.76 12.66
C ASP A 30 -5.14 -6.63 11.63
N GLU A 31 -4.01 -6.14 11.10
CA GLU A 31 -3.17 -6.90 10.15
C GLU A 31 -2.53 -8.13 10.81
N GLN A 32 -2.01 -7.98 12.03
CA GLN A 32 -1.41 -9.09 12.79
C GLN A 32 -2.43 -10.20 13.04
N GLN A 33 -3.66 -9.84 13.44
CA GLN A 33 -4.68 -10.82 13.75
C GLN A 33 -5.11 -11.62 12.52
N GLN A 34 -5.11 -10.99 11.34
CA GLN A 34 -5.36 -11.66 10.08
C GLN A 34 -4.23 -12.64 9.71
N GLU A 35 -2.97 -12.27 9.96
CA GLU A 35 -1.82 -13.18 9.77
C GLU A 35 -1.89 -14.38 10.73
N TYR A 36 -2.25 -14.17 12.00
CA TYR A 36 -2.42 -15.26 12.96
C TYR A 36 -3.52 -16.24 12.57
N GLU A 37 -4.67 -15.75 12.07
CA GLU A 37 -5.73 -16.61 11.54
C GLU A 37 -5.25 -17.40 10.30
N GLU A 38 -4.48 -16.77 9.41
CA GLU A 38 -3.91 -17.45 8.24
C GLU A 38 -2.86 -18.52 8.64
N GLU A 39 -2.08 -18.29 9.70
CA GLU A 39 -1.10 -19.25 10.23
C GLU A 39 -1.76 -20.46 10.92
N GLU A 40 -2.82 -20.25 11.72
CA GLU A 40 -3.56 -21.35 12.35
C GLU A 40 -4.19 -22.30 11.32
N GLU A 41 -4.60 -21.77 10.17
CA GLU A 41 -5.19 -22.55 9.08
C GLU A 41 -4.18 -23.36 8.28
N ILE A 42 -2.95 -22.87 8.15
CA ILE A 42 -1.84 -23.64 7.55
C ILE A 42 -1.45 -24.79 8.48
N LEU A 43 -1.42 -24.54 9.80
CA LEU A 43 -1.03 -25.51 10.82
C LEU A 43 -2.08 -26.60 11.06
N THR A 44 -3.36 -26.32 10.77
CA THR A 44 -4.48 -27.26 10.98
C THR A 44 -4.83 -28.10 9.75
N HIS A 45 -4.00 -28.09 8.70
CA HIS A 45 -4.17 -29.03 7.59
C HIS A 45 -4.03 -30.47 8.11
N TYR A 46 -5.17 -31.12 8.32
CA TYR A 46 -5.24 -32.51 8.74
C TYR A 46 -4.95 -33.40 7.54
N ASP A 47 -3.76 -33.99 7.54
CA ASP A 47 -3.36 -35.02 6.58
C ASP A 47 -4.04 -36.33 7.01
N SER A 48 -5.24 -36.61 6.49
CA SER A 48 -5.93 -37.87 6.74
C SER A 48 -5.43 -38.97 5.80
N ASP A 49 -4.12 -39.16 5.71
CA ASP A 49 -3.54 -40.29 5.00
C ASP A 49 -3.29 -41.45 5.98
N ASN A 50 -3.89 -42.57 5.61
CA ASN A 50 -4.00 -43.86 6.29
C ASN A 50 -2.67 -44.31 6.97
N PRO A 51 -2.67 -44.76 8.25
CA PRO A 51 -1.45 -44.89 9.07
C PRO A 51 -0.65 -46.16 8.78
N ASN A 52 -0.24 -46.41 7.54
CA ASN A 52 0.58 -47.57 7.19
C ASN A 52 1.74 -47.22 6.25
N THR A 53 2.51 -46.15 6.47
CA THR A 53 3.94 -46.17 6.11
C THR A 53 4.75 -45.04 6.74
N THR A 54 5.62 -45.43 7.67
CA THR A 54 6.79 -44.64 8.08
C THR A 54 7.72 -44.47 6.88
N THR A 55 8.35 -43.29 6.78
CA THR A 55 9.80 -43.05 6.51
C THR A 55 10.07 -41.97 5.44
N ILE A 56 10.39 -40.77 5.95
CA ILE A 56 11.44 -39.82 5.52
C ILE A 56 11.30 -39.05 4.18
N ALA A 57 11.54 -37.73 4.32
CA ALA A 57 12.00 -36.73 3.35
C ALA A 57 10.97 -36.08 2.41
N SER A 58 10.61 -34.84 2.80
CA SER A 58 10.67 -33.63 1.96
C SER A 58 11.10 -33.83 0.50
N SER A 59 10.12 -34.05 -0.38
CA SER A 59 10.01 -33.49 -1.73
C SER A 59 8.64 -33.92 -2.26
N GLN A 60 7.64 -33.03 -2.17
CA GLN A 60 6.32 -33.26 -2.75
C GLN A 60 6.42 -33.20 -4.28
N SER A 61 6.75 -34.34 -4.87
CA SER A 61 6.51 -34.65 -6.27
C SER A 61 6.01 -36.09 -6.37
N GLN A 62 4.75 -36.22 -6.77
CA GLN A 62 4.14 -37.41 -7.39
C GLN A 62 4.06 -38.70 -6.56
N ILE A 63 2.86 -39.00 -6.07
CA ILE A 63 2.41 -40.39 -5.86
C ILE A 63 1.15 -40.57 -6.71
N SER A 64 1.35 -40.96 -7.97
CA SER A 64 0.30 -41.43 -8.86
C SER A 64 -0.10 -42.86 -8.45
N SER A 65 -1.21 -42.99 -7.74
CA SER A 65 -1.85 -44.27 -7.44
C SER A 65 -2.64 -44.74 -8.68
N PRO A 66 -2.50 -45.99 -9.15
CA PRO A 66 -2.88 -46.38 -10.52
C PRO A 66 -4.36 -46.70 -10.71
N ASN A 67 -5.27 -46.11 -9.91
CA ASN A 67 -6.72 -46.26 -10.10
C ASN A 67 -7.54 -45.12 -9.49
N HIS A 68 -6.90 -44.00 -9.13
CA HIS A 68 -7.59 -42.80 -8.66
C HIS A 68 -7.71 -41.85 -9.84
N GLN A 69 -8.92 -41.37 -10.10
CA GLN A 69 -9.09 -40.24 -10.99
C GLN A 69 -8.33 -39.08 -10.35
N ASP A 70 -7.19 -38.70 -10.93
CA ASP A 70 -6.37 -37.62 -10.40
C ASP A 70 -7.22 -36.34 -10.42
N TRP A 71 -7.63 -35.87 -9.25
CA TRP A 71 -8.37 -34.62 -9.08
C TRP A 71 -7.39 -33.55 -8.65
N GLU A 72 -7.40 -32.43 -9.36
CA GLU A 72 -6.71 -31.21 -8.98
C GLU A 72 -7.63 -30.38 -8.10
N TYR A 73 -7.05 -29.74 -7.09
CA TYR A 73 -7.77 -28.87 -6.17
C TYR A 73 -7.16 -27.47 -6.20
N LYS A 74 -8.00 -26.46 -6.04
CA LYS A 74 -7.54 -25.09 -5.81
C LYS A 74 -8.40 -24.37 -4.79
N ILE A 75 -7.81 -23.39 -4.14
CA ILE A 75 -8.51 -22.47 -3.23
C ILE A 75 -8.37 -21.07 -3.81
N VAL A 76 -9.51 -20.47 -4.15
CA VAL A 76 -9.59 -19.08 -4.59
C VAL A 76 -9.80 -18.21 -3.36
N ARG A 77 -8.87 -17.29 -3.12
CA ARG A 77 -8.86 -16.36 -1.99
C ARG A 77 -9.22 -14.95 -2.46
N ALA A 78 -10.04 -14.24 -1.69
CA ALA A 78 -10.37 -12.84 -1.87
C ALA A 78 -9.82 -12.06 -0.68
N GLN A 79 -9.37 -10.83 -0.94
CA GLN A 79 -8.77 -9.98 0.10
C GLN A 79 -9.79 -9.36 1.06
N ARG A 80 -11.09 -9.40 0.71
CA ARG A 80 -12.22 -8.95 1.54
C ARG A 80 -13.35 -9.98 1.42
N ASP A 81 -14.42 -9.83 2.21
CA ASP A 81 -15.60 -10.71 2.23
C ASP A 81 -16.48 -10.62 0.97
N LEU A 82 -15.87 -10.75 -0.22
CA LEU A 82 -16.53 -10.62 -1.52
C LEU A 82 -17.57 -11.71 -1.73
N PHE A 83 -17.34 -12.90 -1.19
CA PHE A 83 -18.22 -14.06 -1.38
C PHE A 83 -19.43 -14.07 -0.45
N ARG A 84 -19.52 -13.09 0.47
CA ARG A 84 -20.77 -12.79 1.18
C ARG A 84 -21.87 -12.34 0.24
N ASN A 85 -21.51 -11.68 -0.87
CA ASN A 85 -22.47 -11.27 -1.89
C ASN A 85 -22.74 -12.43 -2.87
N PRO A 86 -23.98 -12.95 -2.95
CA PRO A 86 -24.30 -14.10 -3.79
C PRO A 86 -24.07 -13.83 -5.28
N LYS A 87 -24.22 -12.58 -5.74
CA LYS A 87 -23.99 -12.23 -7.16
C LYS A 87 -22.53 -12.37 -7.55
N THR A 88 -21.64 -11.92 -6.68
CA THR A 88 -20.19 -12.03 -6.88
C THR A 88 -19.74 -13.49 -6.84
N PHE A 89 -20.29 -14.24 -5.90
CA PHE A 89 -20.06 -15.68 -5.75
C PHE A 89 -20.49 -16.45 -7.00
N GLU A 90 -21.71 -16.21 -7.49
CA GLU A 90 -22.22 -16.86 -8.71
C GLU A 90 -21.35 -16.53 -9.93
N LYS A 91 -20.94 -15.26 -10.06
CA LYS A 91 -20.02 -14.83 -11.12
C LYS A 91 -18.69 -15.58 -11.06
N LEU A 92 -18.09 -15.72 -9.88
CA LEU A 92 -16.88 -16.51 -9.72
C LEU A 92 -17.11 -17.97 -10.16
N CYS A 93 -18.20 -18.60 -9.71
CA CYS A 93 -18.51 -19.98 -10.10
C CYS A 93 -18.67 -20.13 -11.62
N GLN A 94 -19.27 -19.15 -12.30
CA GLN A 94 -19.39 -19.15 -13.76
C GLN A 94 -18.02 -19.02 -14.44
N GLU A 95 -17.19 -18.06 -14.01
CA GLU A 95 -15.84 -17.87 -14.53
C GLU A 95 -14.97 -19.13 -14.33
N GLU A 96 -15.08 -19.77 -13.17
CA GLU A 96 -14.32 -20.97 -12.85
C GLU A 96 -14.85 -22.23 -13.56
N ALA A 97 -16.18 -22.32 -13.75
CA ALA A 97 -16.78 -23.38 -14.55
C ALA A 97 -16.32 -23.35 -16.01
N ILE A 98 -16.11 -22.15 -16.58
CA ILE A 98 -15.53 -22.00 -17.94
C ILE A 98 -14.13 -22.62 -18.01
N ALA A 99 -13.33 -22.50 -16.95
CA ALA A 99 -12.01 -23.10 -16.84
C ALA A 99 -12.02 -24.58 -16.39
N GLY A 100 -13.20 -25.19 -16.29
CA GLY A 100 -13.39 -26.59 -15.92
C GLY A 100 -13.40 -26.88 -14.42
N TRP A 101 -13.40 -25.84 -13.59
CA TRP A 101 -13.41 -25.98 -12.14
C TRP A 101 -14.83 -26.12 -11.61
N VAL A 102 -15.05 -27.13 -10.77
CA VAL A 102 -16.32 -27.38 -10.10
C VAL A 102 -16.16 -27.03 -8.63
N MET A 103 -17.05 -26.20 -8.10
CA MET A 103 -17.06 -25.85 -6.68
C MET A 103 -17.28 -27.10 -5.84
N VAL A 104 -16.46 -27.28 -4.80
CA VAL A 104 -16.60 -28.36 -3.81
C VAL A 104 -17.30 -27.83 -2.57
N GLU A 105 -16.73 -26.77 -1.99
CA GLU A 105 -17.18 -26.20 -0.73
C GLU A 105 -16.77 -24.74 -0.61
N LYS A 106 -17.55 -23.98 0.15
CA LYS A 106 -17.25 -22.61 0.54
C LYS A 106 -16.70 -22.66 1.96
N LEU A 107 -15.41 -22.36 2.12
CA LEU A 107 -14.72 -22.42 3.41
C LEU A 107 -15.17 -21.26 4.30
N ASP A 108 -15.20 -20.04 3.75
CA ASP A 108 -15.66 -18.82 4.42
C ASP A 108 -16.19 -17.78 3.40
N ASP A 109 -16.33 -16.50 3.79
CA ASP A 109 -16.74 -15.41 2.90
C ASP A 109 -15.60 -14.88 2.00
N ARG A 110 -14.38 -15.44 2.12
CA ARG A 110 -13.15 -15.04 1.39
C ARG A 110 -12.48 -16.16 0.60
N ARG A 111 -12.81 -17.43 0.82
CA ARG A 111 -12.10 -18.60 0.34
C ARG A 111 -13.08 -19.68 -0.09
N ILE A 112 -12.90 -20.16 -1.31
CA ILE A 112 -13.74 -21.20 -1.91
C ILE A 112 -12.83 -22.26 -2.50
N ARG A 113 -13.17 -23.52 -2.26
CA ARG A 113 -12.44 -24.67 -2.76
C ARG A 113 -13.12 -25.22 -4.02
N PHE A 114 -12.31 -25.43 -5.05
CA PHE A 114 -12.72 -26.01 -6.32
C PHE A 114 -11.93 -27.29 -6.60
N ARG A 115 -12.53 -28.16 -7.42
CA ARG A 115 -11.90 -29.37 -7.96
C ARG A 115 -12.03 -29.45 -9.47
N ARG A 116 -11.09 -30.11 -10.13
CA ARG A 116 -11.10 -30.38 -11.57
C ARG A 116 -10.42 -31.73 -11.84
N PRO A 117 -10.85 -32.54 -12.82
CA PRO A 117 -10.09 -33.73 -13.19
C PRO A 117 -8.75 -33.32 -13.83
N SER A 118 -7.65 -33.98 -13.48
CA SER A 118 -6.31 -33.63 -13.98
C SER A 118 -6.17 -33.80 -15.49
N ASN A 119 -6.96 -34.70 -16.08
CA ASN A 119 -7.06 -34.87 -17.53
C ASN A 119 -8.01 -33.87 -18.21
N TYR A 120 -8.35 -32.75 -17.57
CA TYR A 120 -9.24 -31.74 -18.16
C TYR A 120 -8.54 -31.02 -19.30
N GLN A 121 -9.00 -31.26 -20.53
CA GLN A 121 -8.65 -30.44 -21.66
C GLN A 121 -9.74 -29.36 -21.83
N PRO A 122 -9.37 -28.07 -21.79
CA PRO A 122 -10.33 -27.02 -22.06
C PRO A 122 -10.85 -27.19 -23.48
N SER A 123 -12.17 -27.22 -23.63
CA SER A 123 -12.80 -27.14 -24.95
C SER A 123 -12.30 -25.87 -25.65
N GLN A 124 -11.75 -26.00 -26.86
CA GLN A 124 -11.25 -24.89 -27.72
C GLN A 124 -12.36 -23.84 -27.93
N SER A 125 -12.55 -23.00 -26.94
CA SER A 125 -13.49 -21.90 -26.95
C SER A 125 -12.68 -20.68 -26.57
N ASP A 126 -12.82 -19.62 -27.36
CA ASP A 126 -12.07 -18.37 -27.18
C ASP A 126 -12.25 -17.77 -25.77
N GLN A 127 -13.32 -18.17 -25.06
CA GLN A 127 -13.62 -17.74 -23.70
C GLN A 127 -12.63 -18.28 -22.65
N VAL A 128 -12.07 -19.47 -22.86
CA VAL A 128 -11.08 -20.05 -21.92
C VAL A 128 -9.76 -19.27 -21.96
N ALA A 129 -9.44 -18.63 -23.08
CA ALA A 129 -8.20 -17.87 -23.22
C ALA A 129 -8.19 -16.55 -22.42
N LEU A 130 -9.36 -16.05 -21.99
CA LEU A 130 -9.45 -14.78 -21.26
C LEU A 130 -9.18 -14.92 -19.75
N ILE A 131 -9.36 -16.13 -19.21
CA ILE A 131 -9.35 -16.39 -17.77
C ILE A 131 -8.22 -17.35 -17.44
N ASP A 132 -7.28 -16.92 -16.59
CA ASP A 132 -6.24 -17.80 -16.07
C ASP A 132 -6.85 -18.94 -15.23
N PRO A 133 -6.72 -20.21 -15.64
CA PRO A 133 -7.26 -21.35 -14.92
C PRO A 133 -6.66 -21.54 -13.52
N TYR A 134 -5.42 -21.10 -13.31
CA TYR A 134 -4.68 -21.29 -12.06
C TYR A 134 -4.72 -20.07 -11.14
N ARG A 135 -5.54 -19.06 -11.45
CA ARG A 135 -5.69 -17.91 -10.54
C ARG A 135 -6.16 -18.36 -9.16
N SER A 136 -5.45 -17.90 -8.14
CA SER A 136 -5.74 -18.16 -6.73
C SER A 136 -6.24 -16.93 -5.98
N SER A 137 -6.19 -15.75 -6.60
CA SER A 137 -6.68 -14.49 -6.03
C SER A 137 -7.86 -13.94 -6.81
N TYR A 138 -8.92 -13.53 -6.11
CA TYR A 138 -10.12 -12.92 -6.69
C TYR A 138 -10.39 -11.52 -6.13
N GLY A 139 -10.71 -10.59 -7.03
CA GLY A 139 -10.96 -9.19 -6.70
C GLY A 139 -9.75 -8.29 -6.94
N SER A 140 -9.94 -7.00 -6.68
CA SER A 140 -8.90 -5.98 -6.86
C SER A 140 -8.07 -5.85 -5.59
N SER A 141 -6.76 -6.00 -5.71
CA SER A 141 -5.78 -5.68 -4.65
C SER A 141 -5.54 -4.17 -4.50
N PHE A 142 -6.26 -3.33 -5.25
CA PHE A 142 -6.04 -1.89 -5.24
C PHE A 142 -6.61 -1.25 -3.97
N ASN A 143 -5.73 -1.00 -3.00
CA ASN A 143 -6.04 -0.27 -1.79
C ASN A 143 -6.00 1.24 -2.07
N LEU A 144 -7.04 1.75 -2.73
CA LEU A 144 -7.23 3.19 -2.96
C LEU A 144 -7.14 4.01 -1.66
N MET A 145 -7.61 3.44 -0.56
CA MET A 145 -7.50 4.06 0.76
C MET A 145 -6.04 4.26 1.17
N GLY A 146 -5.19 3.25 0.99
CA GLY A 146 -3.75 3.36 1.28
C GLY A 146 -3.06 4.40 0.40
N LEU A 147 -3.44 4.48 -0.88
CA LEU A 147 -2.95 5.50 -1.80
C LEU A 147 -3.32 6.92 -1.34
N LEU A 148 -4.59 7.14 -0.98
CA LEU A 148 -5.08 8.42 -0.45
C LEU A 148 -4.38 8.81 0.85
N THR A 149 -4.19 7.86 1.77
CA THR A 149 -3.44 8.06 3.02
C THR A 149 -1.99 8.47 2.73
N GLY A 150 -1.32 7.80 1.78
CA GLY A 150 0.04 8.16 1.37
C GLY A 150 0.14 9.59 0.84
N PHE A 151 -0.80 10.02 0.00
CA PHE A 151 -0.86 11.41 -0.47
C PHE A 151 -1.14 12.41 0.66
N ALA A 152 -2.07 12.10 1.55
CA ALA A 152 -2.38 12.95 2.70
C ALA A 152 -1.14 13.15 3.59
N PHE A 153 -0.37 12.08 3.85
CA PHE A 153 0.85 12.15 4.63
C PHE A 153 1.93 13.00 3.95
N LEU A 154 2.10 12.85 2.63
CA LEU A 154 3.01 13.69 1.86
C LEU A 154 2.64 15.18 1.95
N ILE A 155 1.35 15.50 1.80
CA ILE A 155 0.85 16.88 1.89
C ILE A 155 1.08 17.43 3.31
N ALA A 156 0.85 16.62 4.35
CA ALA A 156 1.07 17.02 5.74
C ALA A 156 2.52 17.40 6.04
N ILE A 157 3.50 16.81 5.34
CA ILE A 157 4.93 17.15 5.48
C ILE A 157 5.32 18.34 4.60
N ILE A 158 4.87 18.36 3.34
CA ILE A 158 5.29 19.36 2.35
C ILE A 158 4.67 20.73 2.66
N LEU A 159 3.40 20.77 3.07
CA LEU A 159 2.65 22.00 3.25
C LEU A 159 3.25 22.91 4.35
N PRO A 160 3.60 22.42 5.55
CA PRO A 160 4.29 23.24 6.56
C PRO A 160 5.67 23.71 6.10
N ALA A 161 6.45 22.86 5.44
CA ALA A 161 7.78 23.22 4.92
C ALA A 161 7.69 24.35 3.89
N TYR A 162 6.72 24.28 2.98
CA TYR A 162 6.49 25.29 1.96
C TYR A 162 6.00 26.62 2.55
N LEU A 163 5.07 26.59 3.51
CA LEU A 163 4.62 27.79 4.21
C LEU A 163 5.75 28.47 5.00
N GLY A 164 6.59 27.68 5.68
CA GLY A 164 7.77 28.19 6.37
C GLY A 164 8.75 28.88 5.42
N TYR A 165 8.99 28.29 4.25
CA TYR A 165 9.84 28.90 3.21
C TYR A 165 9.26 30.23 2.70
N ILE A 166 7.95 30.32 2.45
CA ILE A 166 7.29 31.56 2.03
C ILE A 166 7.44 32.66 3.10
N LEU A 167 7.25 32.31 4.38
CA LEU A 167 7.40 33.26 5.49
C LEU A 167 8.84 33.82 5.56
N VAL A 168 9.85 32.96 5.46
CA VAL A 168 11.25 33.37 5.54
C VAL A 168 11.67 34.20 4.32
N SER A 169 11.32 33.75 3.12
CA SER A 169 11.66 34.48 1.89
C SER A 169 11.02 35.87 1.84
N THR A 170 9.75 35.99 2.23
CA THR A 170 9.06 37.30 2.28
C THR A 170 9.66 38.25 3.32
N THR A 171 10.03 37.75 4.51
CA THR A 171 10.64 38.57 5.58
C THR A 171 12.06 39.00 5.27
N LEU A 172 12.86 38.17 4.61
CA LEU A 172 14.21 38.55 4.17
C LEU A 172 14.17 39.58 3.03
N ASN A 173 13.23 39.42 2.08
CA ASN A 173 13.13 40.32 0.93
C ASN A 173 12.62 41.73 1.32
N THR A 174 11.81 41.85 2.37
CA THR A 174 11.40 43.15 2.92
C THR A 174 12.46 43.83 3.78
N ARG A 175 13.52 43.11 4.18
CA ARG A 175 14.58 43.64 5.06
C ARG A 175 15.87 44.03 4.35
N LEU A 176 15.99 43.81 3.04
CA LEU A 176 17.12 44.35 2.27
C LEU A 176 16.97 45.87 2.18
N PRO A 177 17.81 46.65 2.90
CA PRO A 177 17.84 48.10 2.73
C PRO A 177 18.49 48.36 1.38
N GLU A 178 17.85 49.20 0.58
CA GLU A 178 18.45 49.81 -0.60
C GLU A 178 19.82 50.38 -0.22
N LEU A 179 20.89 49.82 -0.79
CA LEU A 179 22.27 50.27 -0.54
C LEU A 179 22.35 51.77 -0.87
N PRO A 180 22.88 52.63 0.03
CA PRO A 180 22.98 54.05 -0.26
C PRO A 180 23.94 54.25 -1.43
N ILE A 181 23.44 54.95 -2.43
CA ILE A 181 24.14 55.40 -3.63
C ILE A 181 25.34 56.23 -3.16
N THR A 182 26.55 55.76 -3.47
CA THR A 182 27.81 56.48 -3.19
C THR A 182 27.79 57.85 -3.88
N PRO A 183 27.98 58.97 -3.15
CA PRO A 183 28.10 60.27 -3.79
C PRO A 183 29.45 60.41 -4.50
N GLU A 184 29.36 60.76 -5.79
CA GLU A 184 30.40 61.27 -6.65
C GLU A 184 31.00 62.55 -6.03
N ILE A 185 32.28 62.50 -5.63
CA ILE A 185 33.02 63.68 -5.15
C ILE A 185 33.70 64.31 -6.35
N THR A 186 33.14 65.43 -6.80
CA THR A 186 33.79 66.41 -7.68
C THR A 186 34.96 67.04 -6.93
N GLU A 187 36.19 66.77 -7.37
CA GLU A 187 37.38 67.51 -6.92
C GLU A 187 37.51 68.81 -7.72
N ASP A 188 36.97 69.90 -7.17
CA ASP A 188 37.44 71.25 -7.45
C ASP A 188 38.45 71.62 -6.36
N ASN A 189 39.73 71.77 -6.69
CA ASN A 189 40.69 72.51 -5.87
C ASN A 189 41.67 73.27 -6.77
N GLU A 190 41.40 74.57 -6.83
CA GLU A 190 42.18 75.62 -7.45
C GLU A 190 43.33 76.04 -6.51
N SER A 191 44.53 76.16 -7.09
CA SER A 191 45.67 77.01 -6.69
C SER A 191 46.24 76.96 -5.25
N GLU A 192 47.49 76.52 -5.13
CA GLU A 192 48.45 77.17 -4.22
C GLU A 192 49.85 77.21 -4.86
N ASP A 193 50.32 78.43 -5.09
CA ASP A 193 51.66 78.82 -5.52
C ASP A 193 52.72 78.41 -4.49
N ILE A 194 53.78 77.70 -4.91
CA ILE A 194 55.06 77.72 -4.19
C ILE A 194 56.23 77.80 -5.20
N GLU A 195 56.70 79.03 -5.35
CA GLU A 195 57.99 79.48 -5.86
C GLU A 195 59.16 78.83 -5.06
N ILE A 196 60.31 78.54 -5.70
CA ILE A 196 61.69 78.77 -5.18
C ILE A 196 62.77 78.21 -6.15
N PRO A 197 64.01 78.77 -6.16
CA PRO A 197 64.71 79.13 -7.39
C PRO A 197 66.10 78.50 -7.64
N ARG A 198 66.62 78.87 -8.81
CA ARG A 198 67.99 78.80 -9.38
C ARG A 198 68.42 77.49 -10.06
#